data_AF-A0A2N0RIY0-F1
#
_entry.id   AF-A0A2N0RIY0-F1
#
_cell.length_a   1.000
_cell.length_b   1.000
_cell.length_c   1.000
_cell.angle_alpha   90.00
_cell.angle_beta   90.00
_cell.angle_gamma   90.00
#
_symmetry.space_group_name_H-M   'P 1'
#
loop_
_entity.id
_entity.type
_entity.pdbx_description
1 polymer ?
#
loop_
_entity_poly.entity_id
_entity_poly.type
_entity_poly.pdbx_seq_one_letter_code
_entity_poly.pdbx_strand_id
1 'polypeptide(L)'
;MEQSGQQHDTWGSLAVKVLPLFNGEGLKLSIEDLNELVRRCINDRSIQLLYDGINELLESGMFTLNGKLVGVPDEKLVSRLVELWSFYFGTVIPYFEGVFLPLQIYNSTTQQNQLSIRRLVLKSFRDHVILPMGNRIEDAFDKLFHDFDSGIPVTDTATRMLQMSYILSSVLSDDDNQRDMDRILGKLKNNWKLFMRKRDRRGFVGMSPSNSNSSNSNNGSNSFSKNTPQDSILNTTTDNLVTNSANSMKLSNPISGFSSATSL
;
A
#
# COMPACT_ATOMS: atom_id res chain seq x y z
N MET A 1 -6.01 -30.46 -51.11
CA MET A 1 -6.35 -30.50 -49.68
C MET A 1 -5.44 -29.50 -49.00
N GLU A 2 -5.97 -28.33 -48.68
CA GLU A 2 -5.18 -27.22 -48.14
C GLU A 2 -4.78 -27.50 -46.70
N GLN A 3 -3.50 -27.35 -46.39
CA GLN A 3 -3.02 -27.27 -45.02
C GLN A 3 -3.34 -25.87 -44.51
N SER A 4 -4.54 -25.67 -43.95
CA SER A 4 -4.86 -24.48 -43.16
C SER A 4 -3.97 -24.51 -41.91
N GLY A 5 -2.86 -23.77 -41.95
CA GLY A 5 -1.93 -23.71 -40.84
C GLY A 5 -2.64 -23.30 -39.55
N GLN A 6 -2.40 -24.05 -38.47
CA GLN A 6 -2.89 -23.69 -37.15
C GLN A 6 -2.26 -22.36 -36.74
N GLN A 7 -3.02 -21.27 -36.89
CA GLN A 7 -2.69 -19.98 -36.30
C GLN A 7 -2.84 -20.13 -34.78
N HIS A 8 -1.78 -20.67 -34.17
CA HIS A 8 -1.74 -21.06 -32.77
C HIS A 8 -2.06 -19.82 -31.92
N ASP A 9 -3.12 -19.86 -31.12
CA ASP A 9 -3.60 -18.68 -30.40
C ASP A 9 -2.49 -18.14 -29.47
N THR A 10 -1.82 -17.08 -29.91
CA THR A 10 -0.69 -16.46 -29.22
C THR A 10 -1.11 -16.00 -27.83
N TRP A 11 -2.34 -15.50 -27.69
CA TRP A 11 -2.89 -15.01 -26.44
C TRP A 11 -3.21 -16.14 -25.46
N GLY A 12 -3.97 -17.16 -25.88
CA GLY A 12 -4.21 -18.34 -25.04
C GLY A 12 -2.92 -19.04 -24.63
N SER A 13 -1.93 -19.11 -25.54
CA SER A 13 -0.59 -19.63 -25.25
C SER A 13 0.17 -18.80 -24.21
N LEU A 14 0.02 -17.47 -24.21
CA LEU A 14 0.57 -16.59 -23.19
C LEU A 14 -0.17 -16.78 -21.85
N ALA A 15 -1.50 -16.71 -21.86
CA ALA A 15 -2.36 -16.77 -20.67
C ALA A 15 -2.12 -18.03 -19.83
N VAL A 16 -2.10 -19.22 -20.45
CA VAL A 16 -1.85 -20.49 -19.73
C VAL A 16 -0.46 -20.60 -19.10
N LYS A 17 0.51 -19.77 -19.53
CA LYS A 17 1.87 -19.74 -18.96
C LYS A 17 2.02 -18.70 -17.84
N VAL A 18 1.13 -17.71 -17.81
CA VAL A 18 1.09 -16.63 -16.80
C VAL A 18 0.17 -16.99 -15.63
N LEU A 19 -1.00 -17.61 -15.88
CA LEU A 19 -1.99 -17.96 -14.84
C LEU A 19 -1.42 -18.69 -13.61
N PRO A 20 -0.48 -19.66 -13.73
CA PRO A 20 0.06 -20.38 -12.57
C PRO A 20 0.82 -19.48 -11.57
N LEU A 21 1.25 -18.29 -11.99
CA LEU A 21 1.82 -17.26 -11.12
C LEU A 21 0.88 -16.89 -9.97
N PHE A 22 -0.42 -16.76 -10.23
CA PHE A 22 -1.42 -16.39 -9.21
C PHE A 22 -1.66 -17.51 -8.19
N ASN A 23 -1.41 -18.76 -8.57
CA ASN A 23 -1.44 -19.87 -7.63
C ASN A 23 -0.19 -19.91 -6.72
N GLY A 24 0.93 -19.34 -7.17
CA GLY A 24 2.23 -19.43 -6.50
C GLY A 24 3.20 -20.42 -7.14
N GLU A 25 2.87 -20.95 -8.32
CA GLU A 25 3.72 -21.89 -9.08
C GLU A 25 4.77 -21.18 -9.96
N GLY A 26 4.76 -19.84 -9.99
CA GLY A 26 5.58 -19.04 -10.89
C GLY A 26 5.11 -19.06 -12.35
N LEU A 27 5.90 -18.41 -13.21
CA LEU A 27 5.70 -18.40 -14.66
C LEU A 27 6.16 -19.74 -15.26
N LYS A 28 5.47 -20.24 -16.30
CA LYS A 28 5.86 -21.49 -16.99
C LYS A 28 6.92 -21.29 -18.10
N LEU A 29 7.39 -20.07 -18.32
CA LEU A 29 8.50 -19.72 -19.21
C LEU A 29 9.31 -18.55 -18.60
N SER A 30 10.47 -18.25 -19.19
CA SER A 30 11.23 -17.03 -18.88
C SER A 30 10.43 -15.76 -19.19
N ILE A 31 10.81 -14.63 -18.60
CA ILE A 31 10.15 -13.34 -18.90
C ILE A 31 10.42 -12.96 -20.35
N GLU A 32 11.61 -13.26 -20.86
CA GLU A 32 12.09 -12.98 -22.21
C GLU A 32 11.27 -13.71 -23.28
N ASP A 33 10.95 -15.00 -23.07
CA ASP A 33 10.09 -15.78 -23.96
C ASP A 33 8.63 -15.28 -23.92
N LEU A 34 8.14 -14.90 -22.74
CA LEU A 34 6.78 -14.36 -22.57
C LEU A 34 6.66 -12.96 -23.19
N ASN A 35 7.71 -12.13 -23.08
CA ASN A 35 7.84 -10.84 -23.76
C ASN A 35 7.74 -11.01 -25.28
N GLU A 36 8.33 -12.07 -25.82
CA GLU A 36 8.24 -12.37 -27.26
C GLU A 36 6.84 -12.81 -27.69
N LEU A 37 6.12 -13.58 -26.86
CA LEU A 37 4.69 -13.83 -27.07
C LEU A 37 3.85 -12.54 -27.00
N VAL A 38 4.16 -11.61 -26.09
CA VAL A 38 3.49 -10.31 -26.00
C VAL A 38 3.76 -9.44 -27.23
N ARG A 39 4.98 -9.40 -27.77
CA ARG A 39 5.28 -8.68 -29.04
C ARG A 39 4.45 -9.20 -30.20
N ARG A 40 4.28 -10.53 -30.30
CA ARG A 40 3.41 -11.14 -31.32
C ARG A 40 1.94 -10.76 -31.09
N CYS A 41 1.46 -10.82 -29.85
CA CYS A 41 0.11 -10.35 -29.52
C CYS A 41 -0.13 -8.87 -29.91
N ILE A 42 0.87 -8.00 -29.77
CA ILE A 42 0.80 -6.59 -30.20
C ILE A 42 0.67 -6.45 -31.72
N ASN A 43 1.34 -7.30 -32.50
CA ASN A 43 1.24 -7.29 -33.96
C ASN A 43 -0.07 -7.94 -34.46
N ASP A 44 -0.56 -8.96 -33.74
CA ASP A 44 -1.71 -9.78 -34.13
C ASP A 44 -3.07 -9.17 -33.70
N ARG A 45 -3.10 -8.17 -32.81
CA ARG A 45 -4.33 -7.68 -32.14
C ARG A 45 -4.38 -6.17 -32.00
N SER A 46 -5.60 -5.62 -31.92
CA SER A 46 -5.80 -4.22 -31.53
C SER A 46 -5.50 -4.02 -30.05
N ILE A 47 -5.13 -2.79 -29.67
CA ILE A 47 -4.85 -2.42 -28.28
C ILE A 47 -6.03 -2.70 -27.32
N GLN A 48 -7.27 -2.60 -27.82
CA GLN A 48 -8.46 -2.92 -27.03
C GLN A 48 -8.61 -4.43 -26.77
N LEU A 49 -8.36 -5.29 -27.77
CA LEU A 49 -8.40 -6.74 -27.55
C LEU A 49 -7.30 -7.22 -26.58
N LEU A 50 -6.18 -6.49 -26.51
CA LEU A 50 -5.15 -6.72 -25.49
C LEU A 50 -5.59 -6.22 -24.11
N TYR A 51 -6.26 -5.07 -24.04
CA TYR A 51 -6.84 -4.56 -22.80
C TYR A 51 -7.87 -5.54 -22.22
N ASP A 52 -8.83 -5.98 -23.03
CA ASP A 52 -9.87 -6.94 -22.63
C ASP A 52 -9.24 -8.26 -22.17
N GLY A 53 -8.35 -8.84 -22.97
CA GLY A 53 -7.63 -10.06 -22.60
C GLY A 53 -6.84 -9.92 -21.29
N ILE A 54 -6.16 -8.79 -21.06
CA ILE A 54 -5.44 -8.55 -19.80
C ILE A 54 -6.42 -8.53 -18.61
N ASN A 55 -7.61 -7.94 -18.77
CA ASN A 55 -8.63 -7.95 -17.72
C ASN A 55 -9.17 -9.38 -17.47
N GLU A 56 -9.49 -10.16 -18.50
CA GLU A 56 -9.92 -11.57 -18.38
C GLU A 56 -8.85 -12.45 -17.69
N LEU A 57 -7.58 -12.24 -18.05
CA LEU A 57 -6.43 -12.93 -17.45
C LEU A 57 -6.27 -12.54 -15.97
N LEU A 58 -6.44 -11.26 -15.64
CA LEU A 58 -6.39 -10.78 -14.27
C LEU A 58 -7.58 -11.27 -13.45
N GLU A 59 -8.80 -11.26 -13.99
CA GLU A 59 -10.01 -11.81 -13.34
C GLU A 59 -9.83 -13.30 -13.03
N SER A 60 -9.35 -14.09 -13.98
CA SER A 60 -9.02 -15.51 -13.80
C SER A 60 -7.94 -15.73 -12.72
N GLY A 61 -6.93 -14.86 -12.69
CA GLY A 61 -5.91 -14.82 -11.64
C GLY A 61 -6.47 -14.43 -10.27
N MET A 62 -7.40 -13.47 -10.22
CA MET A 62 -8.06 -13.02 -8.99
C MET A 62 -9.01 -14.08 -8.45
N PHE A 63 -9.74 -14.81 -9.31
CA PHE A 63 -10.55 -15.95 -8.91
C PHE A 63 -9.71 -17.00 -8.15
N THR A 64 -8.51 -17.30 -8.67
CA THR A 64 -7.54 -18.19 -8.01
C THR A 64 -7.10 -17.67 -6.63
N LEU A 65 -6.90 -16.36 -6.47
CA LEU A 65 -6.54 -15.74 -5.18
C LEU A 65 -7.74 -15.71 -4.21
N ASN A 66 -8.93 -15.37 -4.69
CA ASN A 66 -10.15 -15.28 -3.90
C ASN A 66 -10.60 -16.67 -3.40
N GLY A 67 -10.34 -17.74 -4.18
CA GLY A 67 -10.48 -19.12 -3.73
C GLY A 67 -9.70 -19.44 -2.44
N LYS A 68 -8.58 -18.75 -2.19
CA LYS A 68 -7.76 -18.89 -0.96
C LYS A 68 -8.34 -18.17 0.27
N LEU A 69 -9.51 -17.53 0.13
CA LEU A 69 -10.27 -16.83 1.18
C LEU A 69 -11.60 -17.53 1.51
N VAL A 70 -12.03 -18.51 0.71
CA VAL A 70 -13.23 -19.30 0.96
C VAL A 70 -13.07 -20.09 2.26
N GLY A 71 -14.07 -20.00 3.14
CA GLY A 71 -14.06 -20.68 4.44
C GLY A 71 -13.10 -20.07 5.50
N VAL A 72 -12.39 -18.98 5.19
CA VAL A 72 -11.57 -18.28 6.18
C VAL A 72 -12.50 -17.58 7.19
N PRO A 73 -12.37 -17.88 8.50
CA PRO A 73 -13.21 -17.28 9.54
C PRO A 73 -12.79 -15.83 9.80
N ASP A 74 -13.72 -15.01 10.29
CA ASP A 74 -13.55 -13.55 10.36
C ASP A 74 -12.33 -13.14 11.20
N GLU A 75 -12.02 -13.85 12.29
CA GLU A 75 -10.90 -13.53 13.19
C GLU A 75 -9.53 -13.68 12.52
N LYS A 76 -9.47 -14.44 11.42
CA LYS A 76 -8.25 -14.67 10.61
C LYS A 76 -8.26 -13.94 9.28
N LEU A 77 -9.38 -13.32 8.90
CA LEU A 77 -9.59 -12.72 7.57
C LEU A 77 -8.57 -11.62 7.27
N VAL A 78 -8.34 -10.69 8.21
CA VAL A 78 -7.41 -9.56 8.01
C VAL A 78 -5.97 -10.06 7.83
N SER A 79 -5.51 -10.98 8.67
CA SER A 79 -4.18 -11.60 8.54
C SER A 79 -4.01 -12.30 7.19
N ARG A 80 -5.02 -13.08 6.78
CA ARG A 80 -4.98 -13.81 5.51
C ARG A 80 -4.99 -12.90 4.28
N LEU A 81 -5.73 -11.80 4.34
CA LEU A 81 -5.71 -10.77 3.29
C LEU A 81 -4.35 -10.07 3.20
N VAL A 82 -3.72 -9.76 4.34
CA VAL A 82 -2.37 -9.17 4.38
C VAL A 82 -1.31 -10.12 3.81
N GLU A 83 -1.40 -11.43 4.07
CA GLU A 83 -0.55 -12.44 3.44
C GLU A 83 -0.74 -12.48 1.92
N LEU A 84 -1.99 -12.59 1.44
CA LEU A 84 -2.29 -12.63 0.00
C LEU A 84 -1.87 -11.35 -0.71
N TRP A 85 -2.06 -10.19 -0.09
CA TRP A 85 -1.56 -8.91 -0.60
C TRP A 85 -0.04 -8.88 -0.65
N SER A 86 0.65 -9.35 0.38
CA SER A 86 2.12 -9.36 0.41
C SER A 86 2.70 -10.23 -0.70
N PHE A 87 2.10 -11.40 -0.96
CA PHE A 87 2.41 -12.24 -2.12
C PHE A 87 2.06 -11.55 -3.45
N TYR A 88 0.86 -10.98 -3.57
CA TYR A 88 0.42 -10.34 -4.80
C TYR A 88 1.30 -9.14 -5.19
N PHE A 89 1.54 -8.25 -4.24
CA PHE A 89 2.34 -7.05 -4.42
C PHE A 89 3.84 -7.34 -4.54
N GLY A 90 4.37 -8.30 -3.78
CA GLY A 90 5.79 -8.64 -3.76
C GLY A 90 6.24 -9.62 -4.85
N THR A 91 5.33 -10.39 -5.44
CA THR A 91 5.65 -11.42 -6.44
C THR A 91 4.83 -11.27 -7.72
N VAL A 92 3.50 -11.28 -7.62
CA VAL A 92 2.64 -11.33 -8.82
C VAL A 92 2.73 -10.04 -9.64
N ILE A 93 2.62 -8.86 -9.01
CA ILE A 93 2.71 -7.57 -9.71
C ILE A 93 4.05 -7.41 -10.45
N PRO A 94 5.24 -7.57 -9.83
CA PRO A 94 6.52 -7.46 -10.53
C PRO A 94 6.67 -8.39 -11.73
N TYR A 95 6.26 -9.67 -11.60
CA TYR A 95 6.31 -10.61 -12.71
C TYR A 95 5.32 -10.26 -13.83
N PHE A 96 4.11 -9.83 -13.48
CA PHE A 96 3.09 -9.46 -14.46
C PHE A 96 3.49 -8.20 -15.24
N GLU A 97 4.04 -7.18 -14.56
CA GLU A 97 4.64 -6.01 -15.21
C GLU A 97 5.82 -6.38 -16.10
N GLY A 98 6.72 -7.27 -15.63
CA GLY A 98 7.82 -7.78 -16.44
C GLY A 98 7.35 -8.48 -17.73
N VAL A 99 6.30 -9.31 -17.65
CA VAL A 99 5.71 -10.00 -18.81
C VAL A 99 5.12 -9.00 -19.81
N PHE A 100 4.41 -7.97 -19.35
CA PHE A 100 3.76 -6.98 -20.22
C PHE A 100 4.59 -5.74 -20.52
N LEU A 101 5.87 -5.71 -20.14
CA LEU A 101 6.80 -4.60 -20.44
C LEU A 101 6.85 -4.20 -21.93
N PRO A 102 6.85 -5.13 -22.92
CA PRO A 102 6.84 -4.74 -24.33
C PRO A 102 5.61 -3.93 -24.73
N LEU A 103 4.44 -4.21 -24.11
CA LEU A 103 3.21 -3.46 -24.32
C LEU A 103 3.28 -2.05 -23.70
N GLN A 104 3.88 -1.92 -22.51
CA GLN A 104 4.10 -0.62 -21.89
C GLN A 104 5.04 0.28 -22.73
N ILE A 105 6.09 -0.30 -23.30
CA ILE A 105 7.01 0.41 -24.20
C ILE A 105 6.27 0.82 -25.48
N TYR A 106 5.53 -0.10 -26.10
CA TYR A 106 4.74 0.18 -27.31
C TYR A 106 3.75 1.34 -27.11
N ASN A 107 2.96 1.32 -26.05
CA ASN A 107 1.99 2.38 -25.73
C ASN A 107 2.67 3.74 -25.48
N SER A 108 3.82 3.73 -24.80
CA SER A 108 4.63 4.93 -24.58
C SER A 108 5.14 5.53 -25.88
N THR A 109 5.56 4.69 -26.85
CA THR A 109 6.06 5.18 -28.15
C THR A 109 4.98 5.65 -29.11
N THR A 110 3.77 5.11 -29.01
CA THR A 110 2.65 5.44 -29.92
C THR A 110 1.76 6.58 -29.41
N GLN A 111 2.07 7.14 -28.24
CA GLN A 111 1.25 8.14 -27.53
C GLN A 111 -0.19 7.66 -27.22
N GLN A 112 -0.46 6.36 -27.34
CA GLN A 112 -1.73 5.73 -26.97
C GLN A 112 -1.75 5.44 -25.46
N ASN A 113 -1.63 6.51 -24.67
CA ASN A 113 -1.21 6.48 -23.26
C ASN A 113 -2.32 6.03 -22.28
N GLN A 114 -3.22 5.13 -22.71
CA GLN A 114 -4.42 4.72 -21.97
C GLN A 114 -4.20 3.50 -21.06
N LEU A 115 -3.30 2.59 -21.41
CA LEU A 115 -3.16 1.28 -20.75
C LEU A 115 -1.96 1.24 -19.80
N SER A 116 -2.23 1.40 -18.50
CA SER A 116 -1.26 1.24 -17.41
C SER A 116 -1.42 -0.13 -16.74
N ILE A 117 -0.45 -1.03 -16.94
CA ILE A 117 -0.43 -2.37 -16.33
C ILE A 117 -0.51 -2.27 -14.79
N ARG A 118 0.27 -1.36 -14.17
CA ARG A 118 0.20 -1.10 -12.71
C ARG A 118 -1.21 -0.76 -12.25
N ARG A 119 -1.94 0.07 -13.01
CA ARG A 119 -3.32 0.46 -12.67
C ARG A 119 -4.26 -0.73 -12.82
N LEU A 120 -4.11 -1.55 -13.86
CA LEU A 120 -4.92 -2.75 -14.08
C LEU A 120 -4.76 -3.79 -12.98
N VAL A 121 -3.52 -4.14 -12.59
CA VAL A 121 -3.27 -5.13 -11.52
C VAL A 121 -3.82 -4.65 -10.16
N LEU A 122 -3.67 -3.36 -9.83
CA LEU A 122 -4.24 -2.80 -8.61
C LEU A 122 -5.78 -2.76 -8.66
N LYS A 123 -6.38 -2.37 -9.80
CA LYS A 123 -7.83 -2.45 -10.00
C LYS A 123 -8.35 -3.88 -9.86
N SER A 124 -7.69 -4.88 -10.46
CA SER A 124 -8.18 -6.25 -10.41
C SER A 124 -8.24 -6.78 -8.97
N PHE A 125 -7.20 -6.54 -8.16
CA PHE A 125 -7.19 -6.98 -6.76
C PHE A 125 -8.23 -6.25 -5.90
N ARG A 126 -8.40 -4.94 -6.12
CA ARG A 126 -9.47 -4.17 -5.48
C ARG A 126 -10.85 -4.78 -5.81
N ASP A 127 -11.15 -4.92 -7.09
CA ASP A 127 -12.50 -5.20 -7.60
C ASP A 127 -12.92 -6.65 -7.35
N HIS A 128 -11.99 -7.62 -7.39
CA HIS A 128 -12.31 -9.05 -7.32
C HIS A 128 -11.88 -9.73 -6.01
N VAL A 129 -11.09 -9.07 -5.14
CA VAL A 129 -10.64 -9.62 -3.86
C VAL A 129 -11.14 -8.79 -2.67
N ILE A 130 -10.98 -7.46 -2.70
CA ILE A 130 -11.36 -6.61 -1.56
C ILE A 130 -12.85 -6.26 -1.55
N LEU A 131 -13.38 -5.72 -2.65
CA LEU A 131 -14.78 -5.26 -2.69
C LEU A 131 -15.81 -6.38 -2.42
N PRO A 132 -15.68 -7.62 -2.94
CA PRO A 132 -16.67 -8.68 -2.73
C PRO A 132 -16.85 -9.11 -1.27
N MET A 133 -15.91 -8.75 -0.39
CA MET A 133 -15.97 -9.03 1.04
C MET A 133 -15.81 -7.78 1.92
N GLY A 134 -16.07 -6.59 1.37
CA GLY A 134 -15.89 -5.30 2.06
C GLY A 134 -16.54 -5.23 3.45
N ASN A 135 -17.80 -5.66 3.59
CA ASN A 135 -18.49 -5.67 4.89
C ASN A 135 -17.79 -6.61 5.91
N ARG A 136 -17.39 -7.81 5.48
CA ARG A 136 -16.65 -8.76 6.36
C ARG A 136 -15.28 -8.22 6.76
N ILE A 137 -14.60 -7.51 5.85
CA ILE A 137 -13.33 -6.83 6.13
C ILE A 137 -13.51 -5.75 7.21
N GLU A 138 -14.54 -4.91 7.07
CA GLU A 138 -14.85 -3.85 8.03
C GLU A 138 -15.14 -4.43 9.43
N ASP A 139 -15.99 -5.46 9.50
CA ASP A 139 -16.36 -6.13 10.76
C ASP A 139 -15.16 -6.86 11.41
N ALA A 140 -14.39 -7.62 10.62
CA ALA A 140 -13.20 -8.33 11.10
C ALA A 140 -12.12 -7.36 11.61
N PHE A 141 -11.95 -6.21 10.95
CA PHE A 141 -10.98 -5.20 11.35
C PHE A 141 -11.42 -4.42 12.60
N ASP A 142 -12.72 -4.22 12.84
CA ASP A 142 -13.19 -3.67 14.12
C ASP A 142 -12.92 -4.65 15.27
N LYS A 143 -13.32 -5.92 15.11
CA LYS A 143 -13.11 -7.00 16.08
C LYS A 143 -11.63 -7.20 16.44
N LEU A 144 -10.70 -6.97 15.52
CA LEU A 144 -9.24 -7.08 15.73
C LEU A 144 -8.72 -6.30 16.95
N PHE A 145 -9.43 -5.24 17.38
CA PHE A 145 -9.04 -4.42 18.53
C PHE A 145 -9.71 -4.79 19.86
N HIS A 146 -10.55 -5.83 19.88
CA HIS A 146 -11.28 -6.27 21.08
C HIS A 146 -10.55 -7.39 21.86
N ASP A 147 -9.88 -8.32 21.18
CA ASP A 147 -9.26 -9.52 21.79
C ASP A 147 -7.78 -9.33 22.18
N PHE A 148 -7.49 -8.26 22.92
CA PHE A 148 -6.12 -7.74 23.09
C PHE A 148 -5.20 -8.51 24.07
N ASP A 149 -5.66 -9.60 24.69
CA ASP A 149 -4.90 -10.39 25.68
C ASP A 149 -3.98 -11.49 25.06
N SER A 150 -3.94 -11.61 23.73
CA SER A 150 -3.24 -12.70 23.03
C SER A 150 -1.73 -12.50 22.79
N GLY A 151 -1.17 -11.32 23.09
CA GLY A 151 0.27 -11.02 22.92
C GLY A 151 0.78 -10.95 21.48
N ILE A 152 -0.09 -11.16 20.48
CA ILE A 152 0.24 -11.04 19.05
C ILE A 152 0.28 -9.55 18.67
N PRO A 153 1.26 -9.09 17.86
CA PRO A 153 1.32 -7.70 17.38
C PRO A 153 0.28 -7.44 16.26
N VAL A 154 -1.02 -7.48 16.61
CA VAL A 154 -2.16 -7.16 15.72
C VAL A 154 -2.03 -5.78 15.05
N THR A 155 -1.19 -4.90 15.62
CA THR A 155 -0.81 -3.62 15.03
C THR A 155 -0.09 -3.73 13.69
N ASP A 156 0.76 -4.74 13.46
CA ASP A 156 1.46 -4.88 12.17
C ASP A 156 0.51 -5.39 11.06
N THR A 157 -0.36 -6.33 11.40
CA THR A 157 -1.46 -6.75 10.52
C THR A 157 -2.38 -5.57 10.18
N ALA A 158 -2.75 -4.76 11.18
CA ALA A 158 -3.61 -3.60 10.98
C ALA A 158 -2.95 -2.50 10.13
N THR A 159 -1.66 -2.20 10.33
CA THR A 159 -0.94 -1.20 9.53
C THR A 159 -0.73 -1.67 8.09
N ARG A 160 -0.42 -2.95 7.85
CA ARG A 160 -0.33 -3.52 6.49
C ARG A 160 -1.66 -3.50 5.76
N MET A 161 -2.75 -3.83 6.45
CA MET A 161 -4.11 -3.75 5.88
C MET A 161 -4.46 -2.31 5.48
N LEU A 162 -4.12 -1.32 6.32
CA LEU A 162 -4.28 0.10 5.99
C LEU A 162 -3.38 0.52 4.82
N GLN A 163 -2.11 0.12 4.81
CA GLN A 163 -1.15 0.42 3.74
C GLN A 163 -1.67 -0.09 2.39
N MET A 164 -2.10 -1.36 2.32
CA MET A 164 -2.77 -1.92 1.14
C MET A 164 -3.97 -1.05 0.73
N SER A 165 -4.83 -0.72 1.68
CA SER A 165 -6.07 0.02 1.40
C SER A 165 -5.80 1.41 0.84
N TYR A 166 -4.76 2.10 1.31
CA TYR A 166 -4.28 3.35 0.71
C TYR A 166 -3.74 3.17 -0.71
N ILE A 167 -2.99 2.10 -0.99
CA ILE A 167 -2.46 1.81 -2.33
C ILE A 167 -3.62 1.53 -3.31
N LEU A 168 -4.64 0.76 -2.91
CA LEU A 168 -5.81 0.46 -3.75
C LEU A 168 -6.71 1.68 -3.97
N SER A 169 -6.83 2.56 -2.97
CA SER A 169 -7.49 3.87 -3.10
C SER A 169 -6.73 4.81 -4.05
N SER A 170 -5.39 4.78 -4.05
CA SER A 170 -4.54 5.62 -4.93
C SER A 170 -4.66 5.33 -6.44
N VAL A 171 -5.42 4.29 -6.81
CA VAL A 171 -5.72 3.95 -8.20
C VAL A 171 -6.44 5.09 -8.93
N LEU A 172 -7.33 5.83 -8.26
CA LEU A 172 -8.10 6.97 -8.81
C LEU A 172 -8.79 6.63 -10.14
N SER A 173 -9.69 5.66 -10.10
CA SER A 173 -10.36 5.15 -11.32
C SER A 173 -11.66 5.82 -11.70
N ASP A 174 -12.19 6.71 -10.85
CA ASP A 174 -13.42 7.48 -11.08
C ASP A 174 -14.65 6.59 -11.39
N ASP A 175 -14.68 5.40 -10.80
CA ASP A 175 -15.75 4.40 -10.93
C ASP A 175 -16.41 4.10 -9.58
N ASP A 176 -17.54 3.39 -9.61
CA ASP A 176 -18.29 3.00 -8.41
C ASP A 176 -17.43 2.18 -7.43
N ASN A 177 -16.58 1.30 -7.99
CA ASN A 177 -15.60 0.50 -7.25
C ASN A 177 -14.57 1.36 -6.50
N GLN A 178 -14.18 2.52 -7.04
CA GLN A 178 -13.35 3.52 -6.35
C GLN A 178 -14.07 4.06 -5.10
N ARG A 179 -15.33 4.49 -5.25
CA ARG A 179 -16.12 5.06 -4.14
C ARG A 179 -16.30 4.03 -3.01
N ASP A 180 -16.51 2.77 -3.37
CA ASP A 180 -16.63 1.65 -2.45
C ASP A 180 -15.31 1.34 -1.72
N MET A 181 -14.17 1.37 -2.42
CA MET A 181 -12.85 1.20 -1.81
C MET A 181 -12.52 2.35 -0.85
N ASP A 182 -12.87 3.58 -1.22
CA ASP A 182 -12.66 4.77 -0.38
C ASP A 182 -13.54 4.74 0.89
N ARG A 183 -14.76 4.19 0.80
CA ARG A 183 -15.62 3.90 1.97
C ARG A 183 -14.95 2.91 2.93
N ILE A 184 -14.46 1.78 2.42
CA ILE A 184 -13.77 0.76 3.23
C ILE A 184 -12.56 1.39 3.92
N LEU A 185 -11.68 2.05 3.17
CA LEU A 185 -10.52 2.76 3.71
C LEU A 185 -10.92 3.79 4.79
N GLY A 186 -12.01 4.54 4.58
CA GLY A 186 -12.55 5.48 5.56
C GLY A 186 -12.91 4.83 6.90
N LYS A 187 -13.60 3.68 6.88
CA LYS A 187 -13.95 2.90 8.08
C LYS A 187 -12.72 2.32 8.78
N LEU A 188 -11.82 1.67 8.03
CA LEU A 188 -10.56 1.14 8.59
C LEU A 188 -9.73 2.22 9.30
N LYS A 189 -9.62 3.42 8.68
CA LYS A 189 -8.95 4.59 9.29
C LYS A 189 -9.62 5.05 10.58
N ASN A 190 -10.96 5.07 10.63
CA ASN A 190 -11.71 5.47 11.81
C ASN A 190 -11.50 4.48 12.97
N ASN A 191 -11.60 3.18 12.71
CA ASN A 191 -11.40 2.13 13.71
C ASN A 191 -9.97 2.19 14.28
N TRP A 192 -8.96 2.31 13.41
CA TRP A 192 -7.56 2.49 13.83
C TRP A 192 -7.35 3.75 14.69
N LYS A 193 -7.93 4.89 14.30
CA LYS A 193 -7.85 6.14 15.08
C LYS A 193 -8.52 6.01 16.45
N LEU A 194 -9.64 5.30 16.55
CA LEU A 194 -10.32 5.02 17.82
C LEU A 194 -9.48 4.09 18.71
N PHE A 195 -8.88 3.05 18.12
CA PHE A 195 -7.96 2.14 18.81
C PHE A 195 -6.76 2.88 19.41
N MET A 196 -6.03 3.67 18.60
CA MET A 196 -4.85 4.42 19.07
C MET A 196 -5.22 5.35 20.25
N ARG A 197 -6.34 6.09 20.15
CA ARG A 197 -6.85 6.94 21.25
C ARG A 197 -7.32 6.18 22.49
N LYS A 198 -7.64 4.88 22.41
CA LYS A 198 -7.91 4.02 23.57
C LYS A 198 -6.58 3.57 24.21
N ARG A 199 -5.59 3.22 23.40
CA ARG A 199 -4.24 2.81 23.84
C ARG A 199 -3.53 3.93 24.61
N ASP A 200 -3.52 5.15 24.05
CA ASP A 200 -2.83 6.29 24.68
C ASP A 200 -3.45 6.66 26.05
N ARG A 201 -4.76 6.46 26.22
CA ARG A 201 -5.45 6.63 27.52
C ARG A 201 -5.18 5.53 28.54
N ARG A 202 -4.75 4.33 28.11
CA ARG A 202 -4.34 3.24 29.02
C ARG A 202 -2.90 3.40 29.52
N GLY A 203 -2.05 4.16 28.82
CA GLY A 203 -0.69 4.47 29.24
C GLY A 203 -0.55 5.61 30.26
N PHE A 204 -1.66 6.26 30.66
CA PHE A 204 -1.66 7.45 31.50
C PHE A 204 -2.51 7.26 32.77
N VAL A 205 -2.11 6.32 33.63
CA VAL A 205 -2.69 6.12 34.97
C VAL A 205 -1.57 6.12 36.00
N GLY A 206 -1.20 7.31 36.46
CA GLY A 206 -0.07 7.46 37.38
C GLY A 206 0.30 8.91 37.68
N MET A 207 -0.67 9.71 38.17
CA MET A 207 -0.47 10.92 38.98
C MET A 207 -1.84 11.57 39.25
N SER A 208 -2.50 11.16 40.35
CA SER A 208 -3.51 12.02 40.96
C SER A 208 -2.79 13.13 41.73
N PRO A 209 -3.15 14.42 41.57
CA PRO A 209 -2.60 15.47 42.41
C PRO A 209 -3.16 15.28 43.83
N SER A 210 -2.32 14.80 44.74
CA SER A 210 -2.69 14.64 46.15
C SER A 210 -2.89 16.02 46.78
N ASN A 211 -4.15 16.40 46.97
CA ASN A 211 -4.53 17.69 47.56
C ASN A 211 -4.47 17.60 49.10
N SER A 212 -3.28 17.79 49.67
CA SER A 212 -3.05 17.73 51.12
C SER A 212 -2.90 19.12 51.73
N ASN A 213 -4.02 19.77 52.04
CA ASN A 213 -4.07 20.89 52.98
C ASN A 213 -3.96 20.35 54.41
N SER A 214 -2.91 20.73 55.14
CA SER A 214 -2.81 20.54 56.59
C SER A 214 -1.88 21.59 57.21
N SER A 215 -2.48 22.55 57.92
CA SER A 215 -1.77 23.56 58.70
C SER A 215 -1.67 23.11 60.16
N ASN A 216 -0.48 22.99 60.75
CA ASN A 216 -0.20 23.62 62.05
C ASN A 216 1.29 23.58 62.50
N SER A 217 1.54 24.33 63.58
CA SER A 217 2.83 24.91 63.99
C SER A 217 3.80 24.07 64.85
N ASN A 218 5.07 24.51 64.78
CA ASN A 218 6.04 24.76 65.87
C ASN A 218 6.96 23.67 66.49
N ASN A 219 8.20 24.14 66.68
CA ASN A 219 9.22 23.84 67.71
C ASN A 219 10.08 22.55 67.62
N GLY A 220 11.40 22.74 67.76
CA GLY A 220 12.33 21.70 68.23
C GLY A 220 13.74 21.75 67.61
N SER A 221 14.69 22.40 68.27
CA SER A 221 16.13 22.39 67.92
C SER A 221 16.81 21.04 68.22
N ASN A 222 17.71 20.55 67.36
CA ASN A 222 19.17 20.66 67.57
C ASN A 222 20.05 20.05 66.45
N SER A 223 21.35 20.27 66.56
CA SER A 223 22.45 19.96 65.61
C SER A 223 22.83 18.47 65.45
N PHE A 224 23.41 18.10 64.30
CA PHE A 224 24.86 17.83 64.15
C PHE A 224 25.28 17.50 62.69
N SER A 225 26.54 17.79 62.35
CA SER A 225 27.11 17.73 60.98
C SER A 225 27.71 16.38 60.59
N LYS A 226 27.76 16.06 59.27
CA LYS A 226 29.03 15.71 58.57
C LYS A 226 28.94 15.56 57.02
N ASN A 227 29.77 16.35 56.35
CA ASN A 227 30.65 16.08 55.20
C ASN A 227 30.15 15.54 53.83
N THR A 228 30.48 16.34 52.81
CA THR A 228 30.74 16.01 51.38
C THR A 228 32.10 15.27 51.20
N PRO A 229 32.47 14.69 50.01
CA PRO A 229 32.69 15.33 48.68
C PRO A 229 31.71 14.80 47.60
N GLN A 230 31.28 15.52 46.56
CA GLN A 230 31.94 16.25 45.45
C GLN A 230 32.58 15.41 44.32
N ASP A 231 32.33 15.91 43.10
CA ASP A 231 32.93 15.59 41.78
C ASP A 231 32.44 14.32 41.03
N SER A 232 32.14 14.34 39.72
CA SER A 232 32.03 15.45 38.73
C SER A 232 31.42 14.97 37.38
N ILE A 233 30.84 15.89 36.57
CA ILE A 233 31.02 16.03 35.08
C ILE A 233 30.70 14.78 34.19
N LEU A 234 29.83 14.77 33.16
CA LEU A 234 29.35 15.79 32.20
C LEU A 234 28.01 15.39 31.50
N ASN A 235 27.23 16.42 31.14
CA ASN A 235 26.26 16.61 30.05
C ASN A 235 26.18 15.51 28.95
N THR A 236 24.99 15.14 28.45
CA THR A 236 24.22 15.88 27.41
C THR A 236 22.90 15.12 27.10
N THR A 237 21.81 15.64 26.51
CA THR A 237 21.30 17.01 26.25
C THR A 237 19.80 16.96 25.87
N THR A 238 19.00 17.92 26.35
CA THR A 238 17.60 18.27 25.96
C THR A 238 17.60 19.30 24.80
N ASP A 239 16.59 19.54 23.96
CA ASP A 239 15.20 19.06 23.82
C ASP A 239 14.65 19.50 22.43
N ASN A 240 13.46 19.00 22.04
CA ASN A 240 12.39 19.63 21.21
C ASN A 240 12.74 20.56 20.01
N LEU A 241 12.31 20.26 18.77
CA LEU A 241 10.94 20.50 18.21
C LEU A 241 10.43 21.96 18.31
N VAL A 242 10.14 22.60 17.16
CA VAL A 242 8.80 23.14 16.73
C VAL A 242 8.88 24.12 15.52
N THR A 243 8.46 23.61 14.35
CA THR A 243 7.62 24.19 13.27
C THR A 243 7.79 25.60 12.62
N ASN A 244 7.60 25.60 11.27
CA ASN A 244 6.95 26.64 10.41
C ASN A 244 7.70 27.99 10.21
N SER A 245 7.53 28.74 9.10
CA SER A 245 6.60 28.66 7.95
C SER A 245 7.25 29.20 6.64
N ALA A 246 6.52 29.15 5.51
CA ALA A 246 6.98 29.50 4.16
C ALA A 246 7.11 31.03 3.87
N ASN A 247 7.97 31.41 2.90
CA ASN A 247 7.50 32.13 1.68
C ASN A 247 8.59 32.49 0.62
N SER A 248 8.18 32.35 -0.64
CA SER A 248 8.40 33.22 -1.82
C SER A 248 9.80 33.64 -2.32
N MET A 249 10.06 33.19 -3.57
CA MET A 249 10.71 33.89 -4.71
C MET A 249 11.70 35.05 -4.46
N LYS A 250 12.94 34.87 -4.94
CA LYS A 250 13.66 35.82 -5.82
C LYS A 250 14.95 35.20 -6.36
N LEU A 251 15.03 34.97 -7.68
CA LEU A 251 16.30 34.88 -8.40
C LEU A 251 16.35 35.98 -9.45
N SER A 252 17.38 36.84 -9.38
CA SER A 252 17.62 37.95 -10.29
C SER A 252 18.83 37.69 -11.16
N ASN A 253 18.68 37.77 -12.47
CA ASN A 253 19.79 37.95 -13.42
C ASN A 253 20.47 39.31 -13.20
N PRO A 254 21.72 39.49 -13.67
CA PRO A 254 21.96 40.27 -14.91
C PRO A 254 22.82 39.52 -15.97
N ILE A 255 22.55 39.60 -17.29
CA ILE A 255 23.06 40.59 -18.31
C ILE A 255 24.57 40.39 -18.61
N SER A 256 25.13 40.33 -19.83
CA SER A 256 24.80 40.68 -21.26
C SER A 256 25.67 39.83 -22.23
N GLY A 257 25.51 39.79 -23.56
CA GLY A 257 24.65 40.51 -24.52
C GLY A 257 25.04 40.25 -26.00
N PHE A 258 24.71 41.22 -26.88
CA PHE A 258 24.77 41.22 -28.37
C PHE A 258 23.65 40.40 -29.06
N SER A 259 22.69 40.96 -29.84
CA SER A 259 22.71 41.97 -30.95
C SER A 259 23.21 41.34 -32.26
N SER A 260 22.54 41.42 -33.43
CA SER A 260 21.26 42.06 -33.86
C SER A 260 20.72 41.40 -35.15
N ALA A 261 19.48 41.75 -35.55
CA ALA A 261 18.89 41.89 -36.91
C ALA A 261 19.45 41.09 -38.14
N THR A 262 18.69 40.71 -39.19
CA THR A 262 17.66 41.50 -39.89
C THR A 262 16.85 40.61 -40.87
N SER A 263 15.62 41.02 -41.19
CA SER A 263 14.80 40.74 -42.40
C SER A 263 15.26 39.70 -43.45
N LEU A 264 14.38 38.77 -43.82
CA LEU A 264 13.34 38.98 -44.86
C LEU A 264 12.22 37.93 -44.74
#